data_AF-A0A1V5LS39-F1
#
_entry.id   AF-A0A1V5LS39-F1
#
_cell.length_a   1.000
_cell.length_b   1.000
_cell.length_c   1.000
_cell.angle_alpha   90.00
_cell.angle_beta   90.00
_cell.angle_gamma   90.00
#
_symmetry.space_group_name_H-M   'P 1'
#
loop_
_entity.id
_entity.type
_entity.pdbx_description
1 polymer ?
#
loop_
_entity_poly.entity_id
_entity_poly.type
_entity_poly.pdbx_seq_one_letter_code
_entity_poly.pdbx_strand_id
1 'polypeptide(L)'
;MRTWTLHPRSLIARQIIPPLFILALLAAAAMTALTPLPLLVLGGAYLLALLLATLHTGLCRGAALVPALLVIFPTMHLAWGVGFLWGVGRHGFPRRPTE
;
A
#
# COMPACT_ATOMS: atom_id res chain seq x y z
N MET A 1 0.50 -1.72 22.35
CA MET A 1 -0.69 -2.53 21.98
C MET A 1 -0.27 -4.00 21.91
N ARG A 2 -0.79 -4.85 22.81
CA ARG A 2 -0.37 -6.25 23.08
C ARG A 2 -0.93 -7.32 22.11
N THR A 3 -1.66 -6.94 21.07
CA THR A 3 -2.39 -7.89 20.20
C THR A 3 -1.50 -8.60 19.17
N TRP A 4 -0.38 -8.01 18.77
CA TRP A 4 0.49 -8.50 17.70
C TRP A 4 1.30 -9.75 18.08
N THR A 5 1.58 -9.95 19.36
CA THR A 5 2.29 -11.13 19.87
C THR A 5 1.40 -12.36 20.00
N LEU A 6 0.07 -12.18 20.04
CA LEU A 6 -0.88 -13.28 20.27
C LEU A 6 -1.32 -13.96 18.96
N HIS A 7 -1.28 -13.27 17.81
CA HIS A 7 -1.77 -13.81 16.54
C HIS A 7 -0.83 -13.52 15.35
N PRO A 8 0.36 -14.14 15.28
CA PRO A 8 1.31 -13.98 14.18
C PRO A 8 0.76 -14.42 12.81
N ARG A 9 -0.29 -15.27 12.80
CA ARG A 9 -1.03 -15.69 11.60
C ARG A 9 -1.94 -14.62 11.00
N SER A 10 -2.18 -13.50 11.70
CA SER A 10 -3.02 -12.42 11.19
C SER A 10 -2.30 -11.53 10.16
N LEU A 11 -0.99 -11.71 9.96
CA LEU A 11 -0.23 -11.07 8.89
C LEU A 11 -0.46 -11.82 7.58
N ILE A 12 -1.53 -11.45 6.88
CA ILE A 12 -1.87 -12.00 5.57
C ILE A 12 -0.91 -11.38 4.55
N ALA A 13 -0.38 -12.13 3.58
CA ALA A 13 0.52 -11.60 2.54
C ALA A 13 -0.01 -10.35 1.82
N ARG A 14 -1.35 -10.21 1.74
CA ARG A 14 -2.05 -9.02 1.22
C ARG A 14 -1.72 -7.72 1.97
N GLN A 15 -1.38 -7.82 3.25
CA GLN A 15 -0.95 -6.70 4.09
C GLN A 15 0.52 -6.32 3.83
N ILE A 16 1.32 -7.10 3.11
CA ILE A 16 2.71 -6.71 2.79
C ILE A 16 2.77 -5.91 1.47
N ILE A 17 1.73 -6.01 0.64
CA ILE A 17 1.68 -5.39 -0.68
C ILE A 17 1.74 -3.85 -0.60
N PRO A 18 0.95 -3.15 0.23
CA PRO A 18 1.02 -1.68 0.29
C PRO A 18 2.39 -1.12 0.74
N PRO A 19 3.06 -1.64 1.79
CA PRO A 19 4.35 -1.12 2.22
C PRO A 19 5.47 -1.49 1.24
N LEU A 20 5.42 -2.68 0.61
CA LEU A 20 6.34 -3.01 -0.47
C LEU A 20 6.17 -2.05 -1.66
N PHE A 21 4.94 -1.67 -1.98
CA PHE A 21 4.66 -0.67 -3.01
C PHE A 21 5.24 0.71 -2.65
N ILE A 22 5.08 1.18 -1.40
CA ILE A 22 5.73 2.44 -0.98
C ILE A 22 7.25 2.35 -1.05
N LEU A 23 7.86 1.23 -0.61
CA LEU A 23 9.31 1.04 -0.73
C LEU A 23 9.77 1.05 -2.20
N ALA A 24 9.03 0.39 -3.09
CA ALA A 24 9.30 0.40 -4.52
C ALA A 24 9.18 1.81 -5.12
N LEU A 25 8.20 2.59 -4.69
CA LEU A 25 8.03 4.00 -5.05
C LEU A 25 9.21 4.86 -4.59
N LEU A 26 9.65 4.70 -3.34
CA LEU A 26 10.79 5.44 -2.79
C LEU A 26 12.09 5.06 -3.50
N ALA A 27 12.30 3.78 -3.78
CA ALA A 27 13.45 3.30 -4.55
C ALA A 27 13.42 3.84 -5.99
N ALA A 28 12.26 3.79 -6.65
CA ALA A 28 12.07 4.36 -7.98
C ALA A 28 12.32 5.88 -8.00
N ALA A 29 11.86 6.60 -6.97
CA ALA A 29 12.12 8.03 -6.80
C ALA A 29 13.61 8.33 -6.59
N ALA A 30 14.35 7.50 -5.84
CA ALA A 30 15.79 7.66 -5.70
C ALA A 30 16.54 7.44 -7.04
N MET A 31 16.00 6.58 -7.92
CA MET A 31 16.58 6.28 -9.23
C MET A 31 16.21 7.30 -10.32
N THR A 32 15.35 8.29 -10.06
CA THR A 32 14.93 9.26 -11.09
C THR A 32 16.08 10.09 -11.65
N ALA A 33 17.15 10.26 -10.87
CA ALA A 33 18.37 10.93 -11.33
C ALA A 33 19.04 10.19 -12.51
N LEU A 34 18.85 8.87 -12.62
CA LEU A 34 19.36 8.06 -13.72
C LEU A 34 18.30 7.89 -14.82
N THR A 35 17.06 7.60 -14.44
CA THR A 35 15.94 7.46 -15.38
C THR A 35 14.59 7.58 -14.66
N PRO A 36 13.61 8.31 -15.23
CA PRO A 36 12.27 8.39 -14.66
C PRO A 36 11.42 7.13 -14.94
N LEU A 37 11.90 6.21 -15.78
CA LEU A 37 11.11 5.07 -16.26
C LEU A 37 10.55 4.18 -15.13
N PRO A 38 11.30 3.80 -14.08
CA PRO A 38 10.76 2.99 -12.99
C PRO A 38 9.60 3.69 -12.27
N LEU A 39 9.73 5.00 -12.06
CA LEU A 39 8.70 5.80 -11.40
C LEU A 39 7.44 5.90 -12.26
N LEU A 40 7.60 6.11 -13.57
CA LEU A 40 6.48 6.14 -14.52
C LEU A 40 5.75 4.81 -14.59
N VAL A 41 6.47 3.69 -14.62
CA VAL A 41 5.89 2.35 -14.68
C VAL A 41 5.15 2.02 -13.38
N LEU A 42 5.79 2.22 -12.22
CA LEU A 42 5.18 1.93 -10.91
C LEU A 42 4.01 2.88 -10.60
N GLY A 43 4.21 4.18 -10.81
CA GLY A 43 3.17 5.19 -10.61
C GLY A 43 2.00 5.00 -11.57
N GLY A 44 2.28 4.73 -12.84
CA GLY A 44 1.26 4.45 -13.86
C GLY A 44 0.46 3.18 -13.55
N ALA A 45 1.12 2.09 -13.18
CA ALA A 45 0.45 0.85 -12.77
C ALA A 45 -0.44 1.06 -11.55
N TYR A 46 0.01 1.85 -10.57
CA TYR A 46 -0.79 2.19 -9.40
C TYR A 46 -2.02 3.03 -9.75
N LEU A 47 -1.85 4.09 -10.55
CA LEU A 47 -2.97 4.92 -11.00
C LEU A 47 -3.98 4.10 -11.81
N LEU A 48 -3.51 3.19 -12.66
CA LEU A 48 -4.39 2.30 -13.41
C LEU A 48 -5.16 1.36 -12.47
N ALA A 49 -4.49 0.74 -11.50
CA ALA A 49 -5.14 -0.12 -10.51
C ALA A 49 -6.16 0.67 -9.66
N LEU A 50 -5.83 1.90 -9.27
CA LEU A 50 -6.71 2.80 -8.53
C LEU A 50 -7.98 3.10 -9.32
N LEU A 51 -7.83 3.48 -10.60
CA LEU A 51 -8.95 3.77 -11.49
C LEU A 51 -9.81 2.52 -11.67
N LEU A 52 -9.22 1.38 -12.02
CA LEU A 52 -9.95 0.13 -12.21
C LEU A 52 -10.72 -0.28 -10.95
N ALA A 53 -10.10 -0.20 -9.78
CA ALA A 53 -10.76 -0.52 -8.51
C ALA A 53 -11.91 0.45 -8.20
N THR A 54 -11.72 1.75 -8.45
CA THR A 54 -12.71 2.79 -8.22
C THR A 54 -13.91 2.61 -9.14
N LEU A 55 -13.67 2.42 -10.44
CA LEU A 55 -14.70 2.16 -11.44
C LEU A 55 -15.45 0.86 -11.15
N HIS A 56 -14.75 -0.25 -10.91
CA HIS A 56 -15.37 -1.52 -10.55
C HIS A 56 -16.27 -1.39 -9.32
N THR A 57 -15.79 -0.72 -8.27
CA THR A 57 -16.57 -0.51 -7.05
C THR A 57 -17.76 0.41 -7.30
N GLY A 58 -17.59 1.49 -8.08
CA GLY A 58 -18.68 2.38 -8.49
C GLY A 58 -19.76 1.66 -9.31
N LEU A 59 -19.37 0.77 -10.22
CA LEU A 59 -20.31 -0.05 -10.99
C LEU A 59 -21.08 -1.03 -10.10
N CYS A 60 -20.43 -1.64 -9.11
CA CYS A 60 -21.07 -2.61 -8.23
C CYS A 60 -21.88 -1.98 -7.08
N ARG A 61 -21.52 -0.77 -6.62
CA ARG A 61 -22.04 -0.17 -5.37
C ARG A 61 -22.71 1.19 -5.56
N GLY A 62 -22.65 1.77 -6.75
CA GLY A 62 -23.26 3.05 -7.10
C GLY A 62 -22.24 4.07 -7.61
N ALA A 63 -22.49 4.61 -8.80
CA ALA A 63 -21.59 5.56 -9.47
C ALA A 63 -21.37 6.86 -8.68
N ALA A 64 -22.33 7.25 -7.83
CA ALA A 64 -22.19 8.40 -6.93
C ALA A 64 -21.03 8.26 -5.93
N LEU A 65 -20.55 7.05 -5.68
CA LEU A 65 -19.41 6.79 -4.79
C LEU A 65 -18.06 7.03 -5.46
N VAL A 66 -17.99 7.10 -6.80
CA VAL A 66 -16.73 7.19 -7.56
C VAL A 66 -15.85 8.38 -7.12
N PRO A 67 -16.38 9.62 -6.95
CA PRO A 67 -15.55 10.75 -6.50
C PRO A 67 -14.97 10.53 -5.10
N ALA A 68 -15.76 9.95 -4.19
CA ALA A 68 -15.30 9.63 -2.84
C ALA A 68 -14.22 8.52 -2.86
N LEU A 69 -14.42 7.48 -3.67
CA LEU A 69 -13.47 6.36 -3.80
C LEU A 69 -12.11 6.80 -4.36
N LEU A 70 -12.09 7.78 -5.28
CA LEU A 70 -10.85 8.38 -5.79
C LEU A 70 -10.02 9.06 -4.70
N VAL A 71 -10.63 9.47 -3.59
CA VAL A 71 -9.93 10.08 -2.44
C VAL A 71 -9.65 9.05 -1.34
N ILE A 72 -10.61 8.16 -1.08
CA ILE A 72 -10.51 7.14 -0.03
C ILE A 72 -9.40 6.13 -0.33
N PHE A 73 -9.34 5.59 -1.56
CA PHE A 73 -8.35 4.58 -1.92
C PHE A 73 -6.90 5.07 -1.81
N PRO A 74 -6.50 6.24 -2.35
CA PRO A 74 -5.13 6.70 -2.16
C PRO A 74 -4.84 7.04 -0.70
N THR A 75 -5.78 7.68 0.02
CA THR A 75 -5.59 8.00 1.44
C THR A 75 -5.36 6.76 2.29
N MET A 76 -6.15 5.70 2.08
CA MET A 76 -5.99 4.42 2.75
C MET A 76 -4.62 3.79 2.46
N HIS A 77 -4.20 3.73 1.19
CA HIS A 77 -2.91 3.14 0.83
C HIS A 77 -1.73 3.92 1.43
N LEU A 78 -1.80 5.25 1.42
CA LEU A 78 -0.78 6.11 2.00
C LEU A 78 -0.73 5.97 3.53
N ALA A 79 -1.86 6.11 4.22
CA ALA A 79 -1.93 5.98 5.67
C ALA A 79 -1.43 4.61 6.14
N TRP A 80 -1.82 3.56 5.42
CA TRP A 80 -1.46 2.19 5.76
C TRP A 80 0.02 1.90 5.49
N GLY A 81 0.55 2.29 4.33
CA GLY A 81 1.96 2.10 4.00
C GLY A 81 2.90 2.93 4.88
N VAL A 82 2.56 4.20 5.15
CA VAL A 82 3.35 5.05 6.07
C VAL A 82 3.30 4.51 7.49
N GLY A 83 2.11 4.14 7.99
CA GLY A 83 1.95 3.55 9.32
C GLY A 83 2.73 2.24 9.49
N PHE A 84 2.78 1.40 8.46
CA PHE A 84 3.58 0.18 8.46
C PHE A 84 5.08 0.47 8.51
N LEU A 85 5.57 1.39 7.67
CA LEU A 85 6.99 1.78 7.65
C LEU A 85 7.42 2.40 8.98
N TRP A 86 6.58 3.27 9.55
CA TRP A 86 6.80 3.84 10.88
C TRP A 86 6.83 2.76 11.96
N GLY A 87 5.90 1.80 11.89
CA GLY A 87 5.82 0.66 12.80
C GLY A 87 7.07 -0.20 12.77
N VAL A 88 7.54 -0.57 11.56
CA VAL A 88 8.77 -1.36 11.35
C VAL A 88 10.01 -0.58 11.79
N GLY A 89 10.12 0.70 11.47
CA GLY A 89 11.25 1.54 11.89
C GLY A 89 11.35 1.68 13.42
N ARG A 90 10.22 1.71 14.12
CA ARG A 90 10.17 1.88 15.58
C ARG A 90 10.27 0.57 16.38
N HIS A 91 9.73 -0.54 15.86
CA HIS A 91 9.60 -1.79 16.62
C HIS A 91 10.32 -2.99 15.98
N GLY A 92 10.95 -2.82 14.82
CA GLY A 92 11.56 -3.89 14.05
C GLY A 92 10.52 -4.74 13.30
N PHE A 93 11.01 -5.58 12.39
CA PHE A 93 10.14 -6.53 11.67
C PHE A 93 9.58 -7.56 12.66
N PRO A 94 8.29 -7.95 12.55
CA PRO A 94 7.72 -9.01 13.37
C PRO A 94 8.54 -10.29 13.16
N ARG A 95 9.29 -10.71 14.19
CA ARG A 95 9.98 -12.00 14.17
C ARG A 95 8.91 -13.08 14.20
N ARG A 96 8.94 -14.00 13.23
CA ARG A 96 8.13 -15.22 13.32
C ARG A 96 8.50 -15.92 14.63
N PRO A 97 7.54 -16.40 15.44
CA PRO A 97 7.88 -17.32 16.52
C PRO A 97 8.52 -18.53 15.86
N THR A 98 9.80 -18.75 16.16
CA THR A 98 10.46 -20.03 15.94
C THR A 98 9.88 -20.98 16.96
N GLU A 99 8.95 -21.82 16.53
CA GLU A 99 8.76 -23.15 17.12
C GLU A 99 9.47 -24.16 16.23
#